data_AF-A0A183LQW3-F1
#
_entry.id   AF-A0A183LQW3-F1
#
_cell.length_a   1.000
_cell.length_b   1.000
_cell.length_c   1.000
_cell.angle_alpha   90.00
_cell.angle_beta   90.00
_cell.angle_gamma   90.00
#
_symmetry.space_group_name_H-M   'P 1'
#
loop_
_entity.id
_entity.type
_entity.pdbx_description
1 polymer ?
#
loop_
_entity_poly.entity_id
_entity_poly.type
_entity_poly.pdbx_seq_one_letter_code
_entity_poly.pdbx_strand_id
1 'polypeptide(L)' 'MADASYAIQIPETVDCLQSVLAVIPLQLISFHIAVQRGLDVDCPRNLAKSVTVE' A
#
# COMPACT_ATOMS: atom_id res chain seq x y z
N MET A 1 -18.62 -17.23 18.51
CA MET A 1 -18.33 -15.90 17.91
C MET A 1 -16.86 -15.94 17.54
N ALA A 2 -16.54 -16.25 16.29
CA ALA A 2 -15.15 -16.40 15.86
C ALA A 2 -14.51 -15.01 15.76
N ASP A 3 -13.39 -14.83 16.44
CA ASP A 3 -12.59 -13.61 16.41
C ASP A 3 -12.10 -13.38 14.97
N ALA A 4 -12.59 -12.32 14.32
CA ALA A 4 -12.26 -12.02 12.92
C ALA A 4 -10.98 -11.17 12.83
N SER A 5 -9.91 -11.59 13.50
CA SER A 5 -8.62 -10.92 13.49
C SER A 5 -7.71 -11.55 12.42
N TYR A 6 -7.60 -10.91 11.25
CA TYR A 6 -6.62 -11.28 10.23
C TYR A 6 -5.43 -10.34 10.29
N ALA A 7 -4.23 -10.89 10.51
CA ALA A 7 -2.99 -10.13 10.62
C ALA A 7 -1.97 -10.59 9.58
N ILE A 8 -1.27 -9.64 8.96
CA ILE A 8 -0.13 -9.90 8.07
C ILE A 8 1.13 -9.82 8.92
N GLN A 9 1.82 -10.95 9.06
CA GLN A 9 3.07 -11.01 9.81
C GLN A 9 4.19 -10.33 9.02
N ILE A 10 4.92 -9.45 9.69
CA ILE A 10 6.11 -8.79 9.14
C ILE A 10 7.33 -9.50 9.73
N PRO A 11 8.34 -9.86 8.92
CA PRO A 11 9.54 -10.50 9.43
C PRO A 11 10.28 -9.58 10.41
N GLU A 12 10.95 -10.17 11.39
CA GLU A 12 11.83 -9.43 12.29
C GLU A 12 12.97 -8.76 11.51
N THR A 13 13.24 -7.50 11.82
CA THR A 13 14.30 -6.70 11.22
C THR A 13 14.86 -5.72 12.25
N VAL A 14 15.88 -4.96 11.88
CA VAL A 14 16.40 -3.87 12.71
C VAL A 14 15.35 -2.76 12.87
N ASP A 15 15.30 -2.13 14.04
CA ASP A 15 14.26 -1.14 14.41
C ASP A 15 14.04 -0.05 13.35
N CYS A 16 15.12 0.42 12.72
CA CYS A 16 15.05 1.48 11.71
C CYS A 16 14.38 1.06 10.39
N LEU A 17 14.28 -0.24 10.10
CA LEU A 17 13.67 -0.78 8.88
C LEU A 17 12.24 -1.30 9.09
N GLN A 18 11.79 -1.42 10.33
CA GLN A 18 10.47 -1.96 10.67
C GLN A 18 9.34 -1.23 9.94
N SER A 19 9.42 0.11 9.89
CA SER A 19 8.42 0.95 9.21
C SER A 19 8.40 0.76 7.69
N VAL A 20 9.57 0.60 7.08
CA VAL A 20 9.69 0.37 5.63
C VAL A 20 9.02 -0.94 5.25
N LEU A 21 9.31 -2.02 5.98
CA LEU A 21 8.71 -3.33 5.72
C LEU A 21 7.20 -3.34 5.99
N ALA A 22 6.72 -2.57 6.97
CA ALA A 22 5.30 -2.47 7.28
C ALA A 22 4.46 -1.81 6.16
N VAL A 23 5.06 -0.93 5.35
CA VAL A 23 4.33 -0.22 4.28
C VAL A 23 4.19 -1.06 3.00
N ILE A 24 5.13 -1.96 2.72
CA ILE A 24 5.12 -2.83 1.53
C ILE A 24 3.81 -3.61 1.37
N PRO A 25 3.28 -4.36 2.36
CA PRO A 25 2.03 -5.09 2.19
C PRO A 25 0.86 -4.14 1.92
N LEU A 26 0.85 -2.93 2.50
CA LEU A 26 -0.18 -1.93 2.24
C LEU A 26 -0.14 -1.42 0.80
N GLN A 27 1.05 -1.19 0.25
CA GLN A 27 1.26 -0.82 -1.15
C GLN A 27 0.77 -1.92 -2.10
N LEU A 28 1.11 -3.19 -1.82
CA LEU A 28 0.67 -4.34 -2.61
C LEU A 28 -0.85 -4.52 -2.57
N ILE A 29 -1.48 -4.36 -1.41
CA ILE A 29 -2.94 -4.40 -1.28
C ILE A 29 -3.58 -3.31 -2.14
N SER A 30 -3.08 -2.08 -2.08
CA SER A 30 -3.57 -0.96 -2.91
C SER A 30 -3.46 -1.27 -4.39
N PHE A 31 -2.30 -1.76 -4.83
CA PHE A 31 -2.04 -2.18 -6.21
C PHE A 31 -3.03 -3.26 -6.67
N HIS A 32 -3.16 -4.35 -5.91
CA HIS A 32 -4.04 -5.46 -6.29
C HIS A 32 -5.52 -5.06 -6.33
N ILE A 33 -5.97 -4.22 -5.40
CA ILE A 33 -7.35 -3.67 -5.42
C ILE A 33 -7.55 -2.80 -6.67
N ALA A 34 -6.60 -1.93 -7.01
CA ALA A 34 -6.71 -1.06 -8.17
C ALA A 34 -6.75 -1.85 -9.49
N VAL A 35 -5.88 -2.86 -9.63
CA VAL A 35 -5.86 -3.78 -10.78
C VAL A 35 -7.18 -4.56 -10.90
N GLN A 36 -7.67 -5.13 -9.80
CA GLN A 36 -8.95 -5.87 -9.78
C GLN A 36 -10.14 -4.98 -10.15
N ARG A 37 -10.07 -3.68 -9.84
CA ARG A 37 -11.10 -2.69 -10.20
C ARG A 37 -10.93 -2.12 -11.61
N GLY A 38 -9.91 -2.53 -12.36
CA GLY A 38 -9.62 -2.00 -13.70
C GLY A 38 -9.26 -0.51 -13.69
N LEU A 39 -8.65 -0.02 -12.62
CA LEU A 39 -8.19 1.37 -12.51
C LEU A 39 -6.77 1.52 -13.08
N ASP A 40 -6.48 2.70 -13.62
CA ASP A 40 -5.12 3.07 -14.01
C ASP A 40 -4.28 3.33 -12.75
N VAL A 41 -3.32 2.45 -12.49
CA VAL A 41 -2.47 2.48 -11.30
C VAL A 41 -1.32 3.48 -11.46
N ASP A 42 -0.84 3.66 -12.69
CA ASP A 42 0.29 4.53 -12.99
C ASP A 42 -0.15 6.00 -13.10
N CYS A 43 -1.36 6.24 -13.60
CA CYS A 43 -1.96 7.57 -13.73
C CYS A 43 -3.31 7.64 -12.99
N PRO A 44 -3.30 7.68 -11.63
CA PRO A 44 -4.53 7.82 -10.87
C PRO A 44 -5.23 9.14 -11.21
N ARG A 45 -6.57 9.10 -11.27
CA ARG A 45 -7.39 10.27 -11.62
C ARG A 45 -7.06 11.47 -10.74
N ASN A 46 -7.07 12.66 -11.32
CA ASN A 46 -6.89 13.95 -10.63
C ASN A 46 -5.54 14.13 -9.94
N LEU A 47 -4.55 13.28 -10.19
CA LEU A 47 -3.21 13.39 -9.61
C LEU A 47 -2.17 13.63 -10.70
N ALA A 48 -1.17 14.43 -10.33
CA ALA A 48 0.07 14.59 -11.08
C ALA A 48 1.22 14.04 -10.22
N LYS A 49 2.30 13.60 -10.86
CA LYS A 49 3.49 13.11 -10.13
C LYS A 49 4.13 14.18 -9.23
N SER A 50 4.00 15.43 -9.63
CA SER A 50 4.40 16.61 -8.87
C SER A 50 3.53 17.79 -9.32
N VAL A 51 3.07 18.62 -8.39
CA VAL A 51 2.36 19.86 -8.70
C VAL A 51 3.40 20.99 -8.75
N THR A 52 3.59 21.58 -9.92
CA THR A 52 4.66 22.56 -10.18
C THR A 52 4.13 23.93 -10.61
N VAL A 53 2.81 24.14 -10.59
CA VAL A 53 2.17 25.42 -10.88
C VAL A 53 1.55 25.97 -9.60
N GLU A 54 1.76 27.27 -9.36
CA GLU A 54 1.18 28.04 -8.24
C GLU A 54 -0.26 28.44 -8.51
#